data_AF-A0A954I3Z3-F1
#
_entry.id   AF-A0A954I3Z3-F1
#
_cell.length_a   1.000
_cell.length_b   1.000
_cell.length_c   1.000
_cell.angle_alpha   90.00
_cell.angle_beta   90.00
_cell.angle_gamma   90.00
#
_symmetry.space_group_name_H-M   'P 1'
#
loop_
_entity.id
_entity.type
_entity.pdbx_description
1 polymer ?
#
loop_
_entity_poly.entity_id
_entity_poly.type
_entity_poly.pdbx_seq_one_letter_code
_entity_poly.pdbx_strand_id
1 'polypeptide(L)'
;SDQPMLETLSDETITGKEGSQLLNIMQTGQFAWMRQQIVPAMTLQGFDFAPARSSIPGLEPVGDDFMRTVFRELQTGDVGVAPSIDRSVYYVVKIDSRIPADDEQWTIVRNNFLSGQNDAAQDRLGGEMLSSEIPNWGDELFRKYDVQFISQEQPEE
;
A
#
# COMPACT_ATOMS: atom_id res chain seq x y z
N SER A 1 -17.75 17.36 24.58
CA SER A 1 -18.96 17.24 23.75
C SER A 1 -18.50 16.55 22.50
N ASP A 2 -18.79 15.27 22.32
CA ASP A 2 -18.24 14.47 21.22
C ASP A 2 -19.40 13.66 20.61
N GLN A 3 -20.34 14.38 19.99
CA GLN A 3 -21.32 13.73 19.12
C GLN A 3 -20.59 13.23 17.88
N PRO A 4 -20.94 12.03 17.36
CA PRO A 4 -20.29 11.49 16.17
C PRO A 4 -20.42 12.50 15.03
N MET A 5 -19.31 12.76 14.32
CA MET A 5 -19.24 13.72 13.21
C MET A 5 -20.39 13.58 12.21
N LEU A 6 -20.80 12.33 11.99
CA LEU A 6 -21.91 11.95 11.14
C LEU A 6 -23.22 12.64 11.56
N GLU A 7 -23.51 12.73 12.85
CA GLU A 7 -24.73 13.34 13.41
C GLU A 7 -24.64 14.87 13.41
N THR A 8 -23.46 15.45 13.58
CA THR A 8 -23.27 16.91 13.61
C THR A 8 -23.32 17.58 12.23
N LEU A 9 -22.99 16.84 11.17
CA LEU A 9 -22.81 17.38 9.83
C LEU A 9 -23.81 16.78 8.82
N SER A 10 -24.82 16.02 9.27
CA SER A 10 -25.79 15.36 8.38
C SER A 10 -26.63 16.36 7.59
N ASP A 11 -26.92 17.51 8.20
CA ASP A 11 -27.76 18.58 7.63
C ASP A 11 -26.93 19.66 6.93
N GLU A 12 -25.60 19.54 6.96
CA GLU A 12 -24.69 20.50 6.34
C GLU A 12 -24.61 20.28 4.83
N THR A 13 -24.43 21.37 4.11
CA THR A 13 -24.39 21.36 2.64
C THR A 13 -22.99 21.63 2.12
N ILE A 14 -22.66 21.09 0.94
CA ILE A 14 -21.34 21.25 0.29
C ILE A 14 -20.93 22.72 0.19
N THR A 15 -21.90 23.62 -0.05
CA THR A 15 -21.63 25.05 -0.22
C THR A 15 -22.01 25.91 0.99
N GLY A 16 -22.52 25.31 2.07
CA GLY A 16 -23.05 26.03 3.23
C GLY A 16 -24.32 26.84 2.96
N LYS A 17 -24.99 26.61 1.81
CA LYS A 17 -26.22 27.29 1.40
C LYS A 17 -27.42 26.38 1.51
N GLU A 18 -28.50 26.91 2.08
CA GLU A 18 -29.78 26.25 2.18
C GLU A 18 -30.29 25.82 0.79
N GLY A 19 -30.71 24.56 0.67
CA GLY A 19 -31.16 23.96 -0.59
C GLY A 19 -30.06 23.49 -1.56
N SER A 20 -28.77 23.60 -1.18
CA SER A 20 -27.67 22.98 -1.95
C SER A 20 -27.46 21.52 -1.56
N GLN A 21 -26.61 20.80 -2.32
CA GLN A 21 -26.37 19.37 -2.09
C GLN A 21 -25.77 19.12 -0.71
N LEU A 22 -26.31 18.14 0.01
CA LEU A 22 -25.85 17.74 1.34
C LEU A 22 -24.45 17.11 1.29
N LEU A 23 -23.71 17.24 2.38
CA LEU A 23 -22.45 16.52 2.58
C LEU A 23 -22.74 15.03 2.75
N ASN A 24 -22.06 14.20 1.95
CA ASN A 24 -22.08 12.76 2.15
C ASN A 24 -20.95 12.38 3.11
N ILE A 25 -21.32 11.89 4.29
CA ILE A 25 -20.38 11.51 5.34
C ILE A 25 -20.47 10.02 5.55
N MET A 26 -19.33 9.36 5.50
CA MET A 26 -19.23 7.92 5.61
C MET A 26 -18.08 7.55 6.54
N GLN A 27 -18.33 6.61 7.44
CA GLN A 27 -17.26 5.96 8.18
C GLN A 27 -16.73 4.79 7.34
N THR A 28 -15.43 4.82 7.07
CA THR A 28 -14.77 3.71 6.37
C THR A 28 -14.52 2.55 7.33
N GLY A 29 -14.64 1.32 6.83
CA GLY A 29 -14.13 0.14 7.56
C GLY A 29 -12.60 0.13 7.57
N GLN A 30 -11.99 -0.88 8.21
CA GLN A 30 -10.54 -1.02 8.19
C GLN A 30 -10.03 -1.29 6.76
N PHE A 31 -8.98 -0.57 6.35
CA PHE A 31 -8.27 -0.82 5.11
C PHE A 31 -6.76 -0.60 5.28
N ALA A 32 -5.98 -1.17 4.36
CA ALA A 32 -4.54 -0.98 4.26
C ALA A 32 -4.20 -0.38 2.90
N TRP A 33 -2.98 0.13 2.70
CA TRP A 33 -2.54 0.59 1.38
C TRP A 33 -2.63 -0.54 0.33
N MET A 34 -2.10 -1.71 0.69
CA MET A 34 -2.07 -2.91 -0.12
C MET A 34 -2.75 -4.06 0.63
N ARG A 35 -3.42 -4.93 -0.12
CA ARG A 35 -4.02 -6.18 0.34
C ARG A 35 -3.46 -7.33 -0.47
N GLN A 36 -3.26 -8.46 0.18
CA GLN A 36 -2.88 -9.71 -0.46
C GLN A 36 -4.00 -10.72 -0.25
N GLN A 37 -4.36 -11.45 -1.30
CA GLN A 37 -5.28 -12.58 -1.15
C GLN A 37 -4.53 -13.74 -0.47
N ILE A 38 -5.04 -14.15 0.68
CA ILE A 38 -4.52 -15.29 1.45
C ILE A 38 -5.30 -16.58 1.17
N VAL A 39 -6.48 -16.47 0.58
CA VAL A 39 -7.25 -17.61 0.09
C VAL A 39 -6.92 -17.77 -1.40
N PRO A 40 -6.39 -18.92 -1.83
CA PRO A 40 -6.11 -19.14 -3.24
C PRO A 40 -7.42 -19.06 -4.03
N ALA A 41 -7.48 -18.16 -5.01
CA ALA A 41 -8.52 -18.20 -6.02
C ALA A 41 -8.38 -19.54 -6.76
N MET A 42 -9.38 -20.43 -6.66
CA MET A 42 -9.38 -21.69 -7.39
C MET A 42 -9.66 -21.42 -8.87
N THR A 43 -8.69 -20.85 -9.57
CA THR A 43 -8.77 -20.59 -11.01
C THR A 43 -7.75 -21.43 -11.76
N LEU A 44 -8.15 -21.94 -12.93
CA LEU A 44 -7.32 -22.77 -13.83
C LEU A 44 -6.05 -22.06 -14.36
N GLN A 45 -5.87 -20.77 -14.10
CA GLN A 45 -4.78 -19.93 -14.62
C GLN A 45 -3.68 -19.61 -13.59
N GLY A 46 -3.63 -20.33 -12.47
CA GLY A 46 -2.59 -20.16 -11.45
C GLY A 46 -3.00 -19.22 -10.33
N PHE A 47 -2.17 -19.17 -9.30
CA PHE A 47 -2.41 -18.36 -8.11
C PHE A 47 -1.81 -16.97 -8.30
N ASP A 48 -2.65 -15.95 -8.43
CA ASP A 48 -2.18 -14.56 -8.38
C ASP A 48 -2.20 -14.07 -6.92
N PHE A 49 -1.06 -14.23 -6.25
CA PHE A 49 -0.82 -13.71 -4.91
C PHE A 49 -0.25 -12.29 -4.93
N ALA A 50 -0.25 -11.60 -6.08
CA ALA A 50 0.29 -10.26 -6.17
C ALA A 50 -0.47 -9.31 -5.20
N PRO A 51 0.25 -8.50 -4.41
CA PRO A 51 -0.37 -7.44 -3.63
C PRO A 51 -1.16 -6.50 -4.55
N ALA A 52 -2.43 -6.27 -4.23
CA ALA A 52 -3.30 -5.34 -4.93
C ALA A 52 -3.66 -4.17 -4.01
N ARG A 53 -4.00 -3.01 -4.57
CA ARG A 53 -4.47 -1.87 -3.78
C ARG A 53 -5.80 -2.20 -3.09
N SER A 54 -5.98 -1.70 -1.87
CA SER A 54 -7.29 -1.80 -1.22
C SER A 54 -8.33 -0.97 -1.98
N SER A 55 -9.54 -1.53 -2.09
CA SER A 55 -10.73 -0.78 -2.50
C SER A 55 -11.48 -0.42 -1.24
N ILE A 56 -11.87 0.85 -1.14
CA ILE A 56 -12.59 1.37 0.03
C ILE A 56 -14.05 1.54 -0.41
N PRO A 57 -14.99 0.77 0.15
CA PRO A 57 -16.39 0.85 -0.24
C PRO A 57 -16.93 2.28 -0.12
N GLY A 58 -17.69 2.71 -1.13
CA GLY A 58 -18.34 4.02 -1.16
C GLY A 58 -17.44 5.19 -1.61
N LEU A 59 -16.16 4.95 -1.90
CA LEU A 59 -15.32 5.93 -2.59
C LEU A 59 -15.16 5.57 -4.07
N GLU A 60 -15.07 6.60 -4.92
CA GLU A 60 -14.53 6.46 -6.28
C GLU A 60 -13.12 5.85 -6.22
N PRO A 61 -12.63 5.22 -7.31
CA PRO A 61 -11.29 4.65 -7.35
C PRO A 61 -10.23 5.62 -6.82
N VAL A 62 -9.55 5.23 -5.74
CA VAL A 62 -8.51 6.03 -5.10
C VAL A 62 -7.11 5.58 -5.51
N GLY A 63 -6.25 6.57 -5.72
CA GLY A 63 -4.88 6.41 -6.21
C GLY A 63 -3.81 6.49 -5.13
N ASP A 64 -2.56 6.58 -5.58
CA ASP A 64 -1.38 6.76 -4.72
C ASP A 64 -1.44 8.06 -3.92
N ASP A 65 -1.91 9.15 -4.53
CA ASP A 65 -2.05 10.46 -3.86
C ASP A 65 -2.97 10.37 -2.63
N PHE A 66 -4.10 9.66 -2.74
CA PHE A 66 -4.98 9.42 -1.62
C PHE A 66 -4.29 8.61 -0.51
N MET A 67 -3.67 7.49 -0.89
CA MET A 67 -3.01 6.61 0.07
C MET A 67 -1.83 7.29 0.77
N ARG A 68 -1.05 8.10 0.05
CA ARG A 68 0.04 8.89 0.63
C ARG A 68 -0.48 9.88 1.66
N THR A 69 -1.53 10.62 1.33
CA THR A 69 -2.15 11.57 2.25
C THR A 69 -2.61 10.86 3.53
N VAL A 70 -3.39 9.78 3.38
CA VAL A 70 -3.99 9.06 4.51
C VAL A 70 -2.96 8.34 5.38
N PHE A 71 -1.97 7.67 4.79
CA PHE A 71 -1.06 6.80 5.55
C PHE A 71 0.25 7.48 5.96
N ARG A 72 0.73 8.51 5.22
CA ARG A 72 2.01 9.18 5.49
C ARG A 72 1.86 10.58 6.05
N GLU A 73 0.87 11.33 5.61
CA GLU A 73 0.75 12.76 5.94
C GLU A 73 -0.14 12.99 7.17
N LEU A 74 -1.20 12.19 7.34
CA LEU A 74 -2.15 12.31 8.46
C LEU A 74 -1.83 11.36 9.62
N GLN A 75 -2.07 11.83 10.83
CA GLN A 75 -2.04 11.07 12.09
C GLN A 75 -3.45 10.92 12.68
N THR A 76 -3.58 10.06 13.70
CA THR A 76 -4.85 9.90 14.43
C THR A 76 -5.34 11.24 14.98
N GLY A 77 -6.60 11.58 14.68
CA GLY A 77 -7.22 12.86 15.02
C GLY A 77 -7.09 13.92 13.92
N ASP A 78 -6.15 13.79 12.99
CA ASP A 78 -5.94 14.77 11.93
C ASP A 78 -7.05 14.73 10.88
N VAL A 79 -7.26 15.89 10.26
CA VAL A 79 -8.17 16.08 9.11
C VAL A 79 -7.35 16.58 7.93
N GLY A 80 -7.52 15.96 6.77
CA GLY A 80 -6.86 16.34 5.53
C GLY A 80 -7.74 16.19 4.30
N VAL A 81 -7.24 16.60 3.15
CA VAL A 81 -7.95 16.50 1.86
C VAL A 81 -7.17 15.64 0.90
N ALA A 82 -7.84 14.65 0.31
CA ALA A 82 -7.22 13.67 -0.59
C ALA A 82 -8.08 13.50 -1.87
N PRO A 83 -7.47 13.54 -3.07
CA PRO A 83 -8.22 13.40 -4.32
C PRO A 83 -8.50 11.94 -4.71
N SER A 84 -9.53 11.71 -5.53
CA SER A 84 -9.71 10.50 -6.34
C SER A 84 -8.56 10.33 -7.34
N ILE A 85 -8.46 9.15 -7.97
CA ILE A 85 -7.37 8.84 -8.91
C ILE A 85 -7.30 9.82 -10.10
N ASP A 86 -8.44 10.25 -10.60
CA ASP A 86 -8.62 11.18 -11.72
C ASP A 86 -8.77 12.64 -11.24
N ARG A 87 -8.74 12.87 -9.92
CA ARG A 87 -8.92 14.17 -9.26
C ARG A 87 -10.26 14.86 -9.56
N SER A 88 -11.26 14.10 -10.01
CA SER A 88 -12.62 14.61 -10.21
C SER A 88 -13.38 14.80 -8.88
N VAL A 89 -13.00 14.05 -7.84
CA VAL A 89 -13.57 14.11 -6.49
C VAL A 89 -12.48 14.38 -5.47
N TYR A 90 -12.75 15.25 -4.49
CA TYR A 90 -11.87 15.50 -3.34
C TYR A 90 -12.58 15.07 -2.06
N TYR A 91 -11.90 14.26 -1.27
CA TYR A 91 -12.39 13.73 -0.01
C TYR A 91 -11.79 14.51 1.16
N VAL A 92 -12.63 14.93 2.11
CA VAL A 92 -12.17 15.37 3.43
C VAL A 92 -12.09 14.14 4.31
N VAL A 93 -10.91 13.82 4.82
CA VAL A 93 -10.63 12.59 5.56
C VAL A 93 -10.22 12.95 6.98
N LYS A 94 -10.88 12.35 7.98
CA LYS A 94 -10.45 12.35 9.39
C LYS A 94 -9.95 10.96 9.76
N ILE A 95 -8.76 10.86 10.35
CA ILE A 95 -8.25 9.58 10.84
C ILE A 95 -8.78 9.33 12.25
N ASP A 96 -9.74 8.42 12.37
CA ASP A 96 -10.30 8.03 13.66
C ASP A 96 -9.34 7.14 14.47
N SER A 97 -8.80 6.12 13.81
CA SER A 97 -7.77 5.23 14.36
C SER A 97 -6.89 4.67 13.25
N ARG A 98 -5.68 4.23 13.62
CA ARG A 98 -4.72 3.61 12.69
C ARG A 98 -3.94 2.52 13.42
N ILE A 99 -3.42 1.57 12.65
CA ILE A 99 -2.51 0.53 13.15
C ILE A 99 -1.37 0.40 12.14
N PRO A 100 -0.10 0.60 12.53
CA PRO A 100 0.36 1.08 13.83
C PRO A 100 0.02 2.56 14.08
N ALA A 101 -0.30 2.90 15.33
CA ALA A 101 -0.61 4.26 15.79
C ALA A 101 0.62 5.05 16.25
N ASP A 102 1.64 4.35 16.75
CA ASP A 102 2.81 4.96 17.39
C ASP A 102 4.09 4.16 17.11
N ASP A 103 5.23 4.72 17.51
CA ASP A 103 6.56 4.14 17.29
C ASP A 103 6.76 2.80 18.02
N GLU A 104 6.09 2.60 19.14
CA GLU A 104 6.15 1.35 19.91
C GLU A 104 5.46 0.23 19.12
N GLN A 105 4.26 0.48 18.60
CA GLN A 105 3.54 -0.43 17.73
C GLN A 105 4.29 -0.68 16.42
N TRP A 106 4.96 0.33 15.86
CA TRP A 106 5.85 0.15 14.71
C TRP A 106 7.04 -0.75 15.03
N THR A 107 7.61 -0.63 16.22
CA THR A 107 8.69 -1.51 16.68
C THR A 107 8.20 -2.95 16.80
N ILE A 108 6.98 -3.17 17.30
CA ILE A 108 6.35 -4.49 17.34
C ILE A 108 6.15 -5.04 15.92
N VAL A 109 5.59 -4.27 14.99
CA VAL A 109 5.42 -4.70 13.60
C VAL A 109 6.76 -5.03 12.95
N ARG A 110 7.78 -4.21 13.17
CA ARG A 110 9.14 -4.47 12.69
C ARG A 110 9.73 -5.75 13.27
N ASN A 111 9.60 -5.97 14.58
CA ASN A 111 10.12 -7.16 15.22
C ASN A 111 9.38 -8.42 14.76
N ASN A 112 8.06 -8.35 14.55
CA ASN A 112 7.28 -9.45 13.97
C ASN A 112 7.71 -9.73 12.53
N PHE A 113 7.96 -8.68 11.74
CA PHE A 113 8.52 -8.83 10.41
C PHE A 113 9.90 -9.48 10.45
N LEU A 114 10.82 -9.05 11.32
CA LEU A 114 12.21 -9.54 11.40
C LEU A 114 12.35 -10.95 12.00
N SER A 115 11.45 -11.36 12.89
CA SER A 115 11.52 -12.63 13.64
C SER A 115 11.02 -13.85 12.86
N GLY A 116 10.69 -13.73 11.57
CA GLY A 116 10.32 -14.87 10.73
C GLY A 116 8.88 -15.35 10.89
N GLN A 117 8.02 -14.69 11.68
CA GLN A 117 6.57 -14.99 11.63
C GLN A 117 5.93 -14.68 10.26
N ASN A 118 6.71 -14.12 9.33
CA ASN A 118 6.33 -13.77 7.97
C ASN A 118 7.35 -14.32 6.94
N ASP A 119 7.83 -15.55 7.15
CA ASP A 119 8.86 -16.22 6.32
C ASP A 119 8.64 -16.04 4.82
N ALA A 120 7.42 -16.22 4.32
CA ALA A 120 7.10 -16.07 2.90
C ALA A 120 7.33 -14.64 2.36
N ALA A 121 7.08 -13.61 3.17
CA ALA A 121 7.29 -12.22 2.76
C ALA A 121 8.78 -11.86 2.80
N GLN A 122 9.52 -12.36 3.80
CA GLN A 122 10.97 -12.21 3.88
C GLN A 122 11.69 -12.95 2.74
N ASP A 123 11.28 -14.18 2.43
CA ASP A 123 11.83 -14.97 1.33
C ASP A 123 11.60 -14.28 -0.03
N ARG A 124 10.42 -13.69 -0.23
CA ARG A 124 10.10 -12.97 -1.48
C ARG A 124 10.94 -11.69 -1.61
N LEU A 125 11.01 -10.88 -0.56
CA LEU A 125 11.80 -9.63 -0.56
C LEU A 125 13.30 -9.92 -0.64
N GLY A 126 13.78 -10.95 0.06
CA GLY A 126 15.14 -11.45 -0.02
C GLY A 126 15.46 -11.98 -1.41
N GLY A 127 14.54 -12.71 -2.07
CA GLY A 127 14.68 -13.15 -3.45
C GLY A 127 14.71 -12.01 -4.46
N GLU A 128 13.89 -10.98 -4.29
CA GLU A 128 13.92 -9.76 -5.12
C GLU A 128 15.24 -8.99 -4.94
N MET A 129 15.73 -8.87 -3.70
CA MET A 129 17.04 -8.26 -3.42
C MET A 129 18.19 -9.10 -3.99
N LEU A 130 18.19 -10.41 -3.80
CA LEU A 130 19.24 -11.29 -4.33
C LEU A 130 19.23 -11.31 -5.87
N SER A 131 18.06 -11.30 -6.50
CA SER A 131 17.98 -11.28 -7.97
C SER A 131 18.45 -9.95 -8.59
N SER A 132 18.39 -8.84 -7.86
CA SER A 132 18.93 -7.55 -8.30
C SER A 132 20.42 -7.37 -7.94
N GLU A 133 20.89 -7.90 -6.81
CA GLU A 133 22.26 -7.71 -6.33
C GLU A 133 23.26 -8.78 -6.82
N ILE A 134 22.84 -10.05 -7.03
CA ILE A 134 23.74 -11.14 -7.47
C ILE A 134 24.34 -10.90 -8.87
N PRO A 135 23.58 -10.47 -9.89
CA PRO A 135 24.16 -10.16 -11.20
C PRO A 135 25.23 -9.06 -11.11
N ASN A 136 24.95 -8.01 -10.32
CA ASN A 136 25.87 -6.90 -10.11
C ASN A 136 27.16 -7.35 -9.41
N TRP A 137 27.03 -8.21 -8.39
CA TRP A 137 28.19 -8.75 -7.67
C TRP A 137 29.03 -9.71 -8.53
N GLY A 138 28.40 -10.57 -9.32
CA GLY A 138 29.09 -11.47 -10.25
C GLY A 138 29.89 -10.70 -11.30
N ASP A 139 29.29 -9.69 -11.91
CA ASP A 139 29.94 -8.82 -12.89
C ASP A 139 31.08 -8.01 -12.26
N GLU A 140 30.92 -7.53 -11.03
CA GLU A 140 31.98 -6.86 -10.27
C GLU A 140 33.15 -7.79 -9.96
N LEU A 141 32.89 -9.04 -9.60
CA LEU A 141 33.93 -10.04 -9.37
C LEU A 141 34.68 -10.39 -10.65
N PHE A 142 33.96 -10.64 -11.75
CA PHE A 142 34.58 -10.92 -13.04
C PHE A 142 35.43 -9.74 -13.53
N ARG A 143 34.96 -8.50 -13.31
CA ARG A 143 35.72 -7.29 -13.60
C ARG A 143 36.95 -7.15 -12.70
N LYS A 144 36.83 -7.43 -11.39
CA LYS A 144 37.94 -7.34 -10.42
C LYS A 144 39.06 -8.32 -10.72
N TYR A 145 38.72 -9.51 -11.19
CA TYR A 145 39.68 -10.59 -11.47
C TYR A 145 39.98 -10.78 -12.97
N ASP A 146 39.52 -9.86 -13.82
CA ASP A 146 39.72 -9.87 -15.28
C ASP A 146 39.42 -11.24 -15.92
N VAL A 147 38.26 -11.81 -15.58
CA VAL A 147 37.87 -13.14 -16.07
C VAL A 147 37.52 -13.08 -17.55
N GLN A 148 38.28 -13.85 -18.35
CA GLN A 148 38.08 -13.96 -19.79
C GLN A 148 37.31 -15.25 -20.09
N PHE A 149 36.09 -15.13 -20.64
CA PHE A 149 35.30 -16.29 -21.07
C PHE A 149 35.78 -16.76 -22.45
N ILE A 150 36.28 -17.99 -22.52
CA ILE A 150 36.65 -18.62 -23.78
C ILE A 150 35.36 -19.17 -24.40
N SER A 151 34.97 -18.65 -25.56
CA SER A 151 33.86 -19.20 -26.35
C SER A 151 34.22 -20.60 -26.84
N GLN A 152 33.42 -21.60 -26.48
CA GLN A 152 33.47 -22.89 -27.16
C GLN A 152 32.86 -22.71 -28.56
N GLU A 153 33.70 -22.78 -29.60
CA GLU A 153 33.23 -22.98 -30.97
C GLU A 153 32.48 -24.32 -31.01
N GLN A 154 31.19 -24.27 -31.35
CA GLN A 154 30.43 -25.48 -31.64
C GLN A 154 31.03 -26.14 -32.89
N PRO A 155 31.37 -27.43 -32.85
CA PRO A 155 31.80 -28.12 -34.06
C PRO A 155 30.61 -28.17 -35.03
N GLU A 156 30.79 -27.59 -36.21
CA GLU A 156 29.87 -27.77 -37.34
C GLU A 156 29.80 -29.26 -37.72
N GLU A 157 28.58 -29.74 -37.99
CA GLU A 157 28.22 -31.14 -38.27
C GLU A 157 29.03 -31.83 -39.38
#